data_AF-A0A834D1E1-F1
#
_entry.id   AF-A0A834D1E1-F1
#
_cell.length_a   1.000
_cell.length_b   1.000
_cell.length_c   1.000
_cell.angle_alpha   90.00
_cell.angle_beta   90.00
_cell.angle_gamma   90.00
#
_symmetry.space_group_name_H-M   'P 1'
#
loop_
_entity.id
_entity.type
_entity.pdbx_description
1 polymer ?
#
loop_
_entity_poly.entity_id
_entity_poly.type
_entity_poly.pdbx_seq_one_letter_code
_entity_poly.pdbx_strand_id
1 'polypeptide(L)'
;MPSWTHTQGAKVLLNAQRLPLAPPGNFLSVTRNWGPDDKLILQLPISLRTEAIKDERPEYASIQAILYGPYLLAGHTSGDWDIKTGSGKTLSEWITPIPAAYSTNLVSLSQESRDSTFVLTNSNQSITMEELPAYGTDSAIHATFRLILNDSSSEVLPAMTDAIGKSVMLEPFSFPGMVIVQLGTDKNLAVADSLSDDGSSVFQLVPGLDGRPETVSLESETNKDCFVYSGVNYKSGTSMKLSCKPDSSDEDFNRAASFVLSKGIREYHPISFVASGVKRNFLLAPLHSFQDESYTVYFNVQA
;
A
#
# COMPACT_ATOMS: atom_id res chain seq x y z
N MET A 1 -3.29 32.89 -7.81
CA MET A 1 -2.76 31.62 -8.34
C MET A 1 -1.90 30.99 -7.26
N PRO A 2 -2.24 29.79 -6.79
CA PRO A 2 -1.47 29.14 -5.74
C PRO A 2 0.00 28.93 -6.16
N SER A 3 0.92 29.09 -5.22
CA SER A 3 2.37 28.95 -5.45
C SER A 3 2.77 27.56 -5.94
N TRP A 4 1.99 26.54 -5.58
CA TRP A 4 2.22 25.14 -5.95
C TRP A 4 1.73 24.75 -7.37
N THR A 5 1.20 25.71 -8.14
CA THR A 5 0.76 25.44 -9.53
C THR A 5 1.87 25.70 -10.54
N HIS A 6 1.90 24.89 -11.61
CA HIS A 6 2.77 25.17 -12.76
C HIS A 6 2.06 26.05 -13.78
N THR A 7 2.79 27.00 -14.37
CA THR A 7 2.30 27.84 -15.47
C THR A 7 2.10 27.02 -16.75
N GLN A 8 2.91 25.98 -16.95
CA GLN A 8 2.76 25.05 -18.06
C GLN A 8 1.48 24.22 -17.88
N GLY A 9 0.58 24.31 -18.85
CA GLY A 9 -0.72 23.63 -18.81
C GLY A 9 -1.80 24.37 -18.02
N ALA A 10 -1.45 25.38 -17.22
CA ALA A 10 -2.44 26.23 -16.58
C ALA A 10 -3.21 27.06 -17.60
N LYS A 11 -4.51 27.24 -17.38
CA LYS A 11 -5.40 28.02 -18.24
C LYS A 11 -6.46 28.69 -17.39
N VAL A 12 -6.79 29.93 -17.74
CA VAL A 12 -7.97 30.62 -17.25
C VAL A 12 -8.80 31.02 -18.47
N LEU A 13 -10.07 30.63 -18.47
CA LEU A 13 -11.03 30.94 -19.53
C LEU A 13 -12.18 31.76 -18.95
N LEU A 14 -12.48 32.90 -19.55
CA LEU A 14 -13.68 33.68 -19.28
C LEU A 14 -14.57 33.62 -20.52
N ASN A 15 -15.73 33.01 -20.41
CA ASN A 15 -16.67 32.80 -21.54
C ASN A 15 -15.97 32.17 -22.76
N ALA A 16 -15.21 31.11 -22.52
CA ALA A 16 -14.35 30.42 -23.50
C ALA A 16 -13.15 31.23 -24.05
N GLN A 17 -12.99 32.51 -23.69
CA GLN A 17 -11.84 33.32 -24.05
C GLN A 17 -10.70 33.15 -23.03
N ARG A 18 -9.48 32.88 -23.51
CA ARG A 18 -8.31 32.72 -22.64
C ARG A 18 -7.87 34.07 -22.04
N LEU A 19 -7.67 34.09 -20.73
CA LEU A 19 -7.09 35.20 -19.99
C LEU A 19 -5.58 35.00 -19.76
N PRO A 20 -4.80 36.08 -19.62
CA PRO A 20 -3.41 35.98 -19.19
C PRO A 20 -3.32 35.41 -17.78
N LEU A 21 -2.31 34.56 -17.53
CA LEU A 21 -2.05 34.00 -16.21
C LEU A 21 -1.26 34.98 -15.35
N ALA A 22 -1.58 35.04 -14.06
CA ALA A 22 -0.72 35.69 -13.07
C ALA A 22 0.47 34.77 -12.71
N PRO A 23 1.62 35.31 -12.26
CA PRO A 23 2.67 34.47 -11.71
C PRO A 23 2.17 33.68 -10.48
N PRO A 24 2.69 32.46 -10.20
CA PRO A 24 2.39 31.75 -8.96
C PRO A 24 2.62 32.62 -7.72
N GLY A 25 1.74 32.51 -6.73
CA GLY A 25 1.75 33.36 -5.53
C GLY A 25 1.08 34.74 -5.69
N ASN A 26 0.60 35.10 -6.89
CA ASN A 26 -0.03 36.40 -7.14
C ASN A 26 -1.54 36.27 -7.46
N PHE A 27 -2.27 37.38 -7.41
CA PHE A 27 -3.69 37.43 -7.77
C PHE A 27 -3.88 37.67 -9.28
N LEU A 28 -4.87 36.99 -9.87
CA LEU A 28 -5.39 37.32 -11.20
C LEU A 28 -6.65 38.17 -11.02
N SER A 29 -6.55 39.46 -11.35
CA SER A 29 -7.68 40.39 -11.26
C SER A 29 -8.46 40.42 -12.57
N VAL A 30 -9.78 40.27 -12.50
CA VAL A 30 -10.70 40.34 -13.64
C VAL A 30 -11.74 41.43 -13.38
N THR A 31 -11.57 42.58 -14.01
CA THR A 31 -12.47 43.73 -13.84
C THR A 31 -13.41 43.85 -15.04
N ARG A 32 -14.71 43.66 -14.82
CA ARG A 32 -15.76 43.80 -15.83
C ARG A 32 -17.13 43.97 -15.17
N ASN A 33 -18.13 44.29 -15.98
CA ASN A 33 -19.53 44.09 -15.61
C ASN A 33 -19.86 42.59 -15.74
N TRP A 34 -20.28 41.99 -14.64
CA TRP A 34 -20.61 40.56 -14.55
C TRP A 34 -22.08 40.34 -14.89
N GLY A 35 -22.34 39.45 -15.84
CA GLY A 35 -23.66 38.93 -16.17
C GLY A 35 -23.91 37.56 -15.52
N PRO A 36 -25.17 37.11 -15.43
CA PRO A 36 -25.53 35.82 -14.84
C PRO A 36 -24.93 34.62 -15.59
N ASP A 37 -24.66 34.76 -16.89
CA ASP A 37 -24.12 33.69 -17.73
C ASP A 37 -22.58 33.71 -17.86
N ASP A 38 -21.90 34.63 -17.18
CA ASP A 38 -20.45 34.70 -17.22
C ASP A 38 -19.82 33.48 -16.51
N LYS A 39 -18.92 32.77 -17.21
CA LYS A 39 -18.23 31.58 -16.70
C LYS A 39 -16.74 31.79 -16.68
N LEU A 40 -16.16 31.72 -15.48
CA LEU A 40 -14.71 31.69 -15.26
C LEU A 40 -14.29 30.24 -14.96
N ILE A 41 -13.50 29.65 -15.86
CA ILE A 41 -12.95 28.30 -15.71
C ILE A 41 -11.46 28.41 -15.44
N LEU A 42 -11.00 27.80 -14.35
CA LEU A 42 -9.57 27.68 -14.02
C LEU A 42 -9.13 26.23 -14.15
N GLN A 43 -8.09 26.00 -14.93
CA GLN A 43 -7.37 24.74 -14.99
C GLN A 43 -5.97 24.99 -14.42
N LEU A 44 -5.67 24.39 -13.28
CA LEU A 44 -4.43 24.60 -12.54
C LEU A 44 -3.75 23.24 -12.29
N PRO A 45 -2.76 22.86 -13.11
CA PRO A 45 -2.01 21.63 -12.92
C PRO A 45 -1.27 21.62 -11.58
N ILE A 46 -1.38 20.50 -10.87
CA ILE A 46 -0.61 20.18 -9.66
C ILE A 46 0.50 19.20 -9.97
N SER A 47 1.55 19.24 -9.18
CA SER A 47 2.73 18.40 -9.34
C SER A 47 3.30 17.99 -7.99
N LEU A 48 4.16 16.96 -8.04
CA LEU A 48 5.05 16.64 -6.96
C LEU A 48 6.16 17.68 -6.87
N ARG A 49 6.55 18.02 -5.64
CA ARG A 49 7.75 18.78 -5.33
C ARG A 49 8.30 18.35 -3.98
N THR A 50 9.55 18.73 -3.74
CA THR A 50 10.13 18.66 -2.40
C THR A 50 10.36 20.07 -1.86
N GLU A 51 10.32 20.20 -0.53
CA GLU A 51 10.64 21.43 0.17
C GLU A 51 11.62 21.10 1.31
N ALA A 52 12.79 21.74 1.32
CA ALA A 52 13.75 21.59 2.41
C ALA A 52 13.22 22.19 3.70
N ILE A 53 13.62 21.63 4.85
CA ILE A 53 13.30 22.25 6.13
C ILE A 53 14.04 23.57 6.29
N LYS A 54 13.50 24.46 7.14
CA LYS A 54 14.10 25.77 7.42
C LYS A 54 15.18 25.65 8.50
N ASP A 55 16.16 24.79 8.24
CA ASP A 55 17.32 24.56 9.10
C ASP A 55 18.59 24.56 8.24
N GLU A 56 19.46 25.54 8.48
CA GLU A 56 20.67 25.77 7.68
C GLU A 56 21.86 24.95 8.16
N ARG A 57 21.73 24.16 9.23
CA ARG A 57 22.85 23.37 9.74
C ARG A 57 23.16 22.23 8.75
N PRO A 58 24.44 21.98 8.39
CA PRO A 58 24.80 21.03 7.34
C PRO A 58 24.25 19.62 7.53
N GLU A 59 24.12 19.16 8.78
CA GLU A 59 23.59 17.83 9.11
C GLU A 59 22.11 17.62 8.75
N TYR A 60 21.37 18.70 8.44
CA TYR A 60 19.97 18.66 8.05
C TYR A 60 19.71 19.03 6.59
N ALA A 61 20.77 19.30 5.81
CA ALA A 61 20.65 19.79 4.44
C ALA A 61 19.92 18.82 3.49
N SER A 62 19.90 17.52 3.80
CA SER A 62 19.20 16.48 3.03
C SER A 62 17.74 16.28 3.44
N ILE A 63 17.27 16.93 4.52
CA ILE A 63 15.92 16.72 5.03
C ILE A 63 14.91 17.52 4.23
N GLN A 64 13.97 16.81 3.61
CA GLN A 64 12.95 17.40 2.76
C GLN A 64 11.56 16.84 3.07
N ALA A 65 10.54 17.69 2.95
CA ALA A 65 9.14 17.29 2.86
C ALA A 65 8.78 16.99 1.39
N ILE A 66 7.82 16.11 1.17
CA ILE A 66 7.27 15.80 -0.15
C ILE A 66 5.83 16.34 -0.22
N LEU A 67 5.52 17.06 -1.30
CA LEU A 67 4.21 17.68 -1.46
C LEU A 67 3.64 17.42 -2.85
N TYR A 68 2.33 17.21 -2.93
CA TYR A 68 1.57 17.14 -4.18
C TYR A 68 0.55 18.27 -4.23
N GLY A 69 0.85 19.32 -5.00
CA GLY A 69 0.06 20.55 -4.97
C GLY A 69 -0.07 21.12 -3.55
N PRO A 70 -1.27 21.35 -3.00
CA PRO A 70 -1.44 21.85 -1.64
C PRO A 70 -1.21 20.78 -0.55
N TYR A 71 -1.08 19.50 -0.90
CA TYR A 71 -1.05 18.42 0.08
C TYR A 71 0.38 18.09 0.52
N LEU A 72 0.63 18.16 1.82
CA LEU A 72 1.81 17.53 2.43
C LEU A 72 1.60 16.02 2.43
N LEU A 73 2.52 15.28 1.84
CA LEU A 73 2.50 13.82 1.84
C LEU A 73 3.31 13.29 3.02
N ALA A 74 2.67 12.46 3.83
CA ALA A 74 3.30 11.72 4.91
C ALA A 74 3.51 10.27 4.48
N GLY A 75 4.59 9.64 4.92
CA GLY A 75 4.88 8.23 4.68
C GLY A 75 4.46 7.37 5.86
N HIS A 76 3.77 6.25 5.59
CA HIS A 76 3.47 5.23 6.60
C HIS A 76 4.74 4.54 7.06
N THR A 77 5.27 4.89 8.22
CA THR A 77 6.53 4.38 8.78
C THR A 77 6.61 4.68 10.27
N SER A 78 7.26 3.78 11.02
CA SER A 78 7.51 3.93 12.46
C SER A 78 8.97 4.29 12.79
N GLY A 79 9.82 4.50 11.78
CA GLY A 79 11.19 4.95 12.04
C GLY A 79 12.10 5.10 10.83
N ASP A 80 11.89 4.34 9.75
CA ASP A 80 12.67 4.52 8.52
C ASP A 80 12.17 5.76 7.75
N TRP A 81 13.09 6.52 7.18
CA TRP A 81 12.84 7.80 6.52
C TRP A 81 13.92 8.13 5.47
N ASP A 82 14.81 7.18 5.16
CA ASP A 82 15.89 7.35 4.19
C ASP A 82 15.39 7.06 2.76
N ILE A 83 15.36 8.10 1.93
CA ILE A 83 14.94 8.03 0.52
C ILE A 83 16.15 7.84 -0.40
N LYS A 84 15.97 7.00 -1.41
CA LYS A 84 16.95 6.73 -2.45
C LYS A 84 16.47 7.32 -3.77
N THR A 85 17.08 8.42 -4.21
CA THR A 85 16.77 8.99 -5.54
C THR A 85 17.53 8.30 -6.67
N GLY A 86 18.64 7.62 -6.34
CA GLY A 86 19.52 6.97 -7.31
C GLY A 86 20.12 7.99 -8.30
N SER A 87 20.47 7.56 -9.51
CA SER A 87 20.85 8.47 -10.60
C SER A 87 19.69 9.31 -11.14
N GLY A 88 18.49 9.14 -10.58
CA GLY A 88 17.28 9.84 -10.98
C GLY A 88 17.43 11.35 -10.76
N LYS A 89 17.28 12.11 -11.84
CA LYS A 89 17.32 13.59 -11.80
C LYS A 89 15.94 14.18 -11.50
N THR A 90 14.88 13.38 -11.60
CA THR A 90 13.50 13.84 -11.53
C THR A 90 12.70 13.08 -10.49
N LEU A 91 11.72 13.75 -9.87
CA LEU A 91 10.88 13.16 -8.81
C LEU A 91 10.12 11.92 -9.27
N SER A 92 9.69 11.88 -10.54
CA SER A 92 8.92 10.76 -11.08
C SER A 92 9.71 9.45 -11.21
N GLU A 93 11.04 9.50 -11.10
CA GLU A 93 11.89 8.29 -11.14
C GLU A 93 11.91 7.56 -9.80
N TRP A 94 11.60 8.25 -8.70
CA TRP A 94 11.60 7.66 -7.36
C TRP A 94 10.31 7.90 -6.58
N ILE A 95 9.34 8.64 -7.13
CA ILE A 95 7.97 8.75 -6.61
C ILE A 95 7.00 8.42 -7.74
N THR A 96 6.24 7.34 -7.60
CA THR A 96 5.25 6.91 -8.59
C THR A 96 3.84 6.92 -8.01
N PRO A 97 2.81 7.33 -8.76
CA PRO A 97 1.43 7.27 -8.28
C PRO A 97 0.96 5.82 -8.15
N ILE A 98 0.13 5.53 -7.15
CA ILE A 98 -0.51 4.22 -7.04
C ILE A 98 -1.65 4.14 -8.06
N PRO A 99 -1.66 3.12 -8.95
CA PRO A 99 -2.78 2.91 -9.85
C PRO A 99 -4.09 2.73 -9.09
N ALA A 100 -5.16 3.41 -9.53
CA ALA A 100 -6.46 3.35 -8.86
C ALA A 100 -6.99 1.91 -8.69
N ALA A 101 -6.68 1.04 -9.66
CA ALA A 101 -7.03 -0.37 -9.63
C ALA A 101 -6.39 -1.16 -8.47
N TYR A 102 -5.30 -0.69 -7.86
CA TYR A 102 -4.71 -1.41 -6.73
C TYR A 102 -5.61 -1.40 -5.50
N SER A 103 -6.48 -0.38 -5.36
CA SER A 103 -7.40 -0.26 -4.22
C SER A 103 -8.47 -1.35 -4.19
N THR A 104 -8.80 -1.96 -5.33
CA THR A 104 -9.76 -3.08 -5.39
C THR A 104 -9.14 -4.42 -5.02
N ASN A 105 -7.80 -4.49 -4.97
CA ASN A 105 -7.06 -5.72 -4.71
C ASN A 105 -6.53 -5.77 -3.26
N LEU A 106 -7.01 -4.88 -2.38
CA LEU A 106 -6.63 -4.88 -0.97
C LEU A 106 -7.50 -5.86 -0.18
N VAL A 107 -6.84 -6.74 0.56
CA VAL A 107 -7.44 -7.88 1.26
C VAL A 107 -6.97 -7.97 2.70
N SER A 108 -7.76 -8.65 3.53
CA SER A 108 -7.37 -9.15 4.84
C SER A 108 -7.81 -10.60 4.98
N LEU A 109 -6.92 -11.44 5.53
CA LEU A 109 -7.17 -12.86 5.77
C LEU A 109 -7.43 -13.06 7.27
N SER A 110 -8.56 -13.66 7.60
CA SER A 110 -9.00 -13.79 8.99
C SER A 110 -9.44 -15.20 9.35
N GLN A 111 -9.34 -15.53 10.63
CA GLN A 111 -9.81 -16.78 11.22
C GLN A 111 -10.52 -16.49 12.54
N GLU A 112 -11.64 -17.18 12.76
CA GLU A 112 -12.32 -17.16 14.05
C GLU A 112 -11.65 -18.18 14.98
N SER A 113 -11.34 -17.75 16.21
CA SER A 113 -10.81 -18.63 17.25
C SER A 113 -11.40 -18.24 18.59
N ARG A 114 -12.16 -19.16 19.19
CA ARG A 114 -12.93 -18.93 20.41
C ARG A 114 -13.93 -17.79 20.20
N ASP A 115 -13.84 -16.73 20.99
CA ASP A 115 -14.75 -15.58 20.98
C ASP A 115 -14.16 -14.35 20.25
N SER A 116 -13.03 -14.52 19.55
CA SER A 116 -12.32 -13.44 18.86
C SER A 116 -12.02 -13.78 17.40
N THR A 117 -11.99 -12.75 16.56
CA THR A 117 -11.47 -12.84 15.20
C THR A 117 -10.00 -12.45 15.19
N PHE A 118 -9.18 -13.29 14.56
CA PHE A 118 -7.77 -13.02 14.34
C PHE A 118 -7.52 -12.75 12.86
N VAL A 119 -6.54 -11.90 12.56
CA VAL A 119 -6.14 -11.50 11.22
C VAL A 119 -4.67 -11.71 10.98
N LEU A 120 -4.34 -12.11 9.76
CA LEU A 120 -2.97 -12.15 9.25
C LEU A 120 -2.37 -10.75 9.33
N THR A 121 -1.17 -10.61 9.89
CA THR A 121 -0.53 -9.32 10.15
C THR A 121 0.96 -9.38 9.84
N ASN A 122 1.50 -8.33 9.22
CA ASN A 122 2.94 -8.14 9.09
C ASN A 122 3.53 -7.46 10.34
N SER A 123 4.18 -8.25 11.17
CA SER A 123 4.82 -7.84 12.42
C SER A 123 6.34 -7.86 12.26
N ASN A 124 6.92 -6.72 11.89
CA ASN A 124 8.37 -6.57 11.63
C ASN A 124 8.92 -7.58 10.60
N GLN A 125 8.28 -7.69 9.44
CA GLN A 125 8.67 -8.61 8.35
C GLN A 125 8.54 -10.11 8.71
N SER A 126 7.88 -10.42 9.83
CA SER A 126 7.35 -11.75 10.14
C SER A 126 5.82 -11.71 10.05
N ILE A 127 5.21 -12.79 9.61
CA ILE A 127 3.75 -12.87 9.52
C ILE A 127 3.18 -13.55 10.75
N THR A 128 2.26 -12.89 11.45
CA THR A 128 1.61 -13.39 12.67
C THR A 128 0.09 -13.30 12.58
N MET A 129 -0.62 -14.06 13.41
CA MET A 129 -2.04 -13.85 13.70
C MET A 129 -2.18 -12.91 14.90
N GLU A 130 -2.86 -11.80 14.70
CA GLU A 130 -3.19 -10.82 15.75
C GLU A 130 -4.71 -10.67 15.87
N GLU A 131 -5.20 -10.15 17.00
CA GLU A 131 -6.62 -9.82 17.12
C GLU A 131 -7.04 -8.76 16.08
N LEU A 132 -8.27 -8.88 15.57
CA LEU A 132 -8.84 -7.95 14.58
C LEU A 132 -8.70 -6.50 15.06
N PRO A 133 -7.92 -5.65 14.36
CA PRO A 133 -7.64 -4.31 14.84
C PRO A 133 -8.78 -3.34 14.53
N ALA A 134 -8.84 -2.27 15.32
CA ALA A 134 -9.67 -1.11 14.99
C ALA A 134 -9.13 -0.40 13.74
N TYR A 135 -10.04 0.16 12.94
CA TYR A 135 -9.69 0.98 11.80
C TYR A 135 -8.85 2.19 12.20
N GLY A 136 -7.94 2.62 11.31
CA GLY A 136 -7.14 3.83 11.53
C GLY A 136 -6.01 3.66 12.54
N THR A 137 -5.56 2.42 12.77
CA THR A 137 -4.41 2.07 13.63
C THR A 137 -3.28 1.47 12.81
N ASP A 138 -2.05 1.45 13.35
CA ASP A 138 -0.92 0.74 12.73
C ASP A 138 -1.21 -0.75 12.50
N SER A 139 -1.92 -1.40 13.41
CA SER A 139 -2.33 -2.80 13.25
C SER A 139 -3.25 -3.00 12.06
N ALA A 140 -4.17 -2.06 11.77
CA ALA A 140 -5.02 -2.13 10.58
C ALA A 140 -4.21 -2.02 9.27
N ILE A 141 -3.15 -1.21 9.26
CA ILE A 141 -2.20 -1.15 8.15
C ILE A 141 -1.49 -2.50 7.99
N HIS A 142 -0.97 -3.06 9.08
CA HIS A 142 -0.21 -4.31 9.07
C HIS A 142 -1.06 -5.54 8.73
N ALA A 143 -2.36 -5.49 8.97
CA ALA A 143 -3.33 -6.53 8.63
C ALA A 143 -3.96 -6.38 7.23
N THR A 144 -3.47 -5.43 6.43
CA THR A 144 -3.91 -5.19 5.06
C THR A 144 -2.82 -5.58 4.07
N PHE A 145 -3.20 -6.33 3.04
CA PHE A 145 -2.29 -6.79 1.98
C PHE A 145 -2.88 -6.46 0.61
N ARG A 146 -2.03 -6.19 -0.37
CA ARG A 146 -2.42 -6.18 -1.78
C ARG A 146 -2.24 -7.60 -2.34
N LEU A 147 -3.31 -8.13 -2.89
CA LEU A 147 -3.29 -9.39 -3.64
C LEU A 147 -2.80 -9.10 -5.07
N ILE A 148 -1.69 -9.72 -5.45
CA ILE A 148 -1.06 -9.57 -6.77
C ILE A 148 -1.27 -10.87 -7.54
N LEU A 149 -1.89 -10.80 -8.72
CA LEU A 149 -1.97 -11.94 -9.62
C LEU A 149 -0.62 -12.14 -10.32
N ASN A 150 -0.14 -13.40 -10.36
CA ASN A 150 1.08 -13.76 -11.07
C ASN A 150 0.84 -14.04 -12.57
N ASP A 151 -0.41 -13.90 -13.06
CA ASP A 151 -0.75 -14.06 -14.47
C ASP A 151 -0.50 -12.75 -15.25
N SER A 152 0.30 -12.83 -16.32
CA SER A 152 0.87 -11.69 -17.07
C SER A 152 -0.14 -10.81 -17.85
N SER A 153 -1.45 -10.96 -17.63
CA SER A 153 -2.48 -10.39 -18.50
C SER A 153 -3.58 -9.56 -17.81
N SER A 154 -3.70 -9.59 -16.48
CA SER A 154 -4.68 -8.74 -15.78
C SER A 154 -4.15 -8.26 -14.43
N GLU A 155 -3.83 -6.96 -14.33
CA GLU A 155 -3.49 -6.31 -13.06
C GLU A 155 -4.71 -6.02 -12.18
N VAL A 156 -5.93 -6.20 -12.73
CA VAL A 156 -7.18 -5.81 -12.09
C VAL A 156 -8.05 -7.03 -11.85
N LEU A 157 -8.45 -7.23 -10.59
CA LEU A 157 -9.45 -8.22 -10.20
C LEU A 157 -10.84 -7.55 -10.21
N PRO A 158 -11.80 -8.04 -11.01
CA PRO A 158 -13.19 -7.57 -10.96
C PRO A 158 -13.84 -7.90 -9.62
N ALA A 159 -13.60 -9.12 -9.11
CA ALA A 159 -13.97 -9.55 -7.76
C ALA A 159 -12.83 -10.36 -7.13
N MET A 160 -12.68 -10.27 -5.80
CA MET A 160 -11.66 -11.03 -5.05
C MET A 160 -11.82 -12.56 -5.22
N THR A 161 -13.05 -13.03 -5.40
CA THR A 161 -13.37 -14.44 -5.65
C THR A 161 -12.80 -14.97 -6.97
N ASP A 162 -12.53 -14.10 -7.93
CA ASP A 162 -11.97 -14.49 -9.23
C ASP A 162 -10.49 -14.87 -9.14
N ALA A 163 -9.85 -14.57 -8.01
CA ALA A 163 -8.48 -15.01 -7.73
C ALA A 163 -8.42 -16.50 -7.31
N ILE A 164 -9.54 -17.13 -6.97
CA ILE A 164 -9.53 -18.56 -6.61
C ILE A 164 -9.17 -19.39 -7.85
N GLY A 165 -8.22 -20.32 -7.65
CA GLY A 165 -7.58 -21.12 -8.69
C GLY A 165 -6.37 -20.46 -9.35
N LYS A 166 -6.03 -19.21 -8.98
CA LYS A 166 -4.92 -18.45 -9.56
C LYS A 166 -3.68 -18.43 -8.67
N SER A 167 -2.55 -18.21 -9.32
CA SER A 167 -1.27 -17.93 -8.70
C SER A 167 -1.22 -16.49 -8.21
N VAL A 168 -0.93 -16.28 -6.93
CA VAL A 168 -0.97 -14.99 -6.25
C VAL A 168 0.28 -14.76 -5.40
N MET A 169 0.60 -13.48 -5.20
CA MET A 169 1.51 -13.00 -4.17
C MET A 169 0.77 -12.05 -3.24
N LEU A 170 1.22 -11.94 -1.99
CA LEU A 170 0.69 -11.03 -1.00
C LEU A 170 1.73 -9.96 -0.67
N GLU A 171 1.44 -8.71 -1.01
CA GLU A 171 2.29 -7.55 -0.68
C GLU A 171 1.70 -6.85 0.56
N PRO A 172 2.45 -6.68 1.67
CA PRO A 172 1.97 -5.91 2.81
C PRO A 172 1.74 -4.43 2.43
N PHE A 173 0.60 -3.86 2.84
CA PHE A 173 0.21 -2.48 2.48
C PHE A 173 1.28 -1.42 2.83
N SER A 174 1.95 -1.59 3.98
CA SER A 174 3.02 -0.68 4.44
C SER A 174 4.39 -0.95 3.84
N PHE A 175 4.58 -1.98 3.02
CA PHE A 175 5.85 -2.30 2.36
C PHE A 175 5.67 -2.53 0.85
N PRO A 176 5.32 -1.49 0.07
CA PRO A 176 5.20 -1.61 -1.38
C PRO A 176 6.47 -2.17 -2.02
N GLY A 177 6.34 -3.13 -2.94
CA GLY A 177 7.45 -3.82 -3.60
C GLY A 177 8.02 -5.03 -2.83
N MET A 178 7.55 -5.28 -1.61
CA MET A 178 7.89 -6.49 -0.85
C MET A 178 6.71 -7.46 -0.82
N VAL A 179 6.99 -8.76 -0.67
CA VAL A 179 5.98 -9.81 -0.68
C VAL A 179 6.22 -10.81 0.45
N ILE A 180 5.17 -11.52 0.84
CA ILE A 180 5.29 -12.68 1.73
C ILE A 180 6.07 -13.77 1.00
N VAL A 181 7.12 -14.29 1.65
CA VAL A 181 7.97 -15.37 1.14
C VAL A 181 7.96 -16.59 2.03
N GLN A 182 8.10 -17.75 1.39
CA GLN A 182 8.19 -19.07 1.99
C GLN A 182 9.66 -19.47 2.09
N LEU A 183 10.13 -19.78 3.31
CA LEU A 183 11.54 -20.14 3.56
C LEU A 183 11.79 -21.66 3.59
N GLY A 184 10.75 -22.45 3.31
CA GLY A 184 10.70 -23.91 3.36
C GLY A 184 9.64 -24.45 4.32
N THR A 185 9.42 -25.76 4.29
CA THR A 185 8.43 -26.44 5.14
C THR A 185 8.74 -26.27 6.62
N ASP A 186 7.68 -26.04 7.40
CA ASP A 186 7.65 -25.78 8.83
C ASP A 186 8.46 -24.59 9.31
N LYS A 187 8.94 -23.75 8.39
CA LYS A 187 9.56 -22.47 8.70
C LYS A 187 8.55 -21.34 8.63
N ASN A 188 8.79 -20.34 9.46
CA ASN A 188 7.96 -19.14 9.49
C ASN A 188 8.01 -18.40 8.16
N LEU A 189 6.87 -17.81 7.80
CA LEU A 189 6.79 -16.88 6.68
C LEU A 189 7.51 -15.57 7.02
N ALA A 190 8.12 -14.98 6.01
CA ALA A 190 8.81 -13.70 6.11
C ALA A 190 8.30 -12.74 5.04
N VAL A 191 8.76 -11.49 5.10
CA VAL A 191 8.56 -10.48 4.06
C VAL A 191 9.92 -10.15 3.45
N ALA A 192 10.02 -10.21 2.13
CA ALA A 192 11.24 -9.90 1.40
C ALA A 192 10.95 -9.11 0.12
N ASP A 193 11.99 -8.57 -0.51
CA ASP A 193 11.86 -7.89 -1.80
C ASP A 193 11.33 -8.87 -2.87
N SER A 194 10.33 -8.46 -3.63
CA SER A 194 9.76 -9.27 -4.72
C SER A 194 10.78 -9.71 -5.78
N LEU A 195 11.91 -9.01 -5.90
CA LEU A 195 13.00 -9.30 -6.83
C LEU A 195 14.12 -10.15 -6.22
N SER A 196 14.04 -10.48 -4.92
CA SER A 196 15.06 -11.26 -4.22
C SER A 196 14.87 -12.76 -4.41
N ASP A 197 15.97 -13.53 -4.40
CA ASP A 197 15.96 -15.00 -4.44
C ASP A 197 15.73 -15.62 -3.04
N ASP A 198 15.25 -14.83 -2.06
CA ASP A 198 15.18 -15.20 -0.63
C ASP A 198 14.07 -16.22 -0.29
N GLY A 199 13.38 -16.77 -1.29
CA GLY A 199 12.36 -17.80 -1.12
C GLY A 199 11.35 -17.83 -2.26
N SER A 200 10.36 -18.71 -2.15
CA SER A 200 9.20 -18.69 -3.05
C SER A 200 8.14 -17.74 -2.51
N SER A 201 7.69 -16.78 -3.31
CA SER A 201 6.63 -15.82 -2.94
C SER A 201 5.25 -16.21 -3.47
N VAL A 202 5.18 -17.22 -4.35
CA VAL A 202 3.97 -17.54 -5.10
C VAL A 202 3.17 -18.62 -4.39
N PHE A 203 1.87 -18.33 -4.24
CA PHE A 203 0.88 -19.23 -3.70
C PHE A 203 -0.21 -19.48 -4.74
N GLN A 204 -0.74 -20.70 -4.81
CA GLN A 204 -2.01 -20.94 -5.46
C GLN A 204 -3.13 -20.66 -4.45
N LEU A 205 -4.03 -19.74 -4.79
CA LEU A 205 -5.22 -19.48 -3.99
C LEU A 205 -6.26 -20.56 -4.31
N VAL A 206 -6.67 -21.36 -3.33
CA VAL A 206 -7.64 -22.46 -3.52
C VAL A 206 -8.84 -22.29 -2.59
N PRO A 207 -10.00 -22.94 -2.86
CA PRO A 207 -11.09 -22.99 -1.89
C PRO A 207 -10.60 -23.52 -0.54
N GLY A 208 -11.15 -23.00 0.56
CA GLY A 208 -10.74 -23.38 1.90
C GLY A 208 -10.82 -24.89 2.12
N LEU A 209 -9.76 -25.44 2.71
CA LEU A 209 -9.67 -26.87 3.02
C LEU A 209 -10.73 -27.33 4.02
N ASP A 210 -11.30 -26.42 4.81
CA ASP A 210 -12.41 -26.68 5.74
C ASP A 210 -13.78 -26.82 5.06
N GLY A 211 -13.85 -26.62 3.74
CA GLY A 211 -15.07 -26.80 2.93
C GLY A 211 -16.10 -25.68 3.08
N ARG A 212 -15.79 -24.61 3.82
CA ARG A 212 -16.66 -23.44 3.93
C ARG A 212 -16.57 -22.60 2.66
N PRO A 213 -17.70 -22.13 2.09
CA PRO A 213 -17.69 -21.39 0.82
C PRO A 213 -17.01 -20.02 0.90
N GLU A 214 -16.91 -19.43 2.09
CA GLU A 214 -16.31 -18.11 2.35
C GLU A 214 -14.81 -18.15 2.66
N THR A 215 -14.22 -19.34 2.76
CA THR A 215 -12.81 -19.51 3.13
C THR A 215 -11.96 -19.86 1.92
N VAL A 216 -10.68 -19.49 2.01
CA VAL A 216 -9.64 -19.79 1.04
C VAL A 216 -8.42 -20.37 1.76
N SER A 217 -7.61 -21.11 1.01
CA SER A 217 -6.31 -21.59 1.47
C SER A 217 -5.23 -21.15 0.48
N LEU A 218 -4.03 -20.91 1.01
CA LEU A 218 -2.86 -20.48 0.23
C LEU A 218 -1.89 -21.66 0.13
N GLU A 219 -1.93 -22.37 -0.99
CA GLU A 219 -1.03 -23.49 -1.27
C GLU A 219 0.30 -22.97 -1.85
N SER A 220 1.42 -23.55 -1.45
CA SER A 220 2.73 -23.26 -2.05
C SER A 220 2.81 -23.83 -3.47
N GLU A 221 3.23 -23.02 -4.45
CA GLU A 221 3.48 -23.54 -5.80
C GLU A 221 4.71 -24.44 -5.88
N THR A 222 5.69 -24.22 -5.01
CA THR A 222 6.96 -24.99 -5.01
C THR A 222 6.89 -26.23 -4.13
N ASN A 223 5.96 -26.28 -3.16
CA ASN A 223 5.78 -27.40 -2.25
C ASN A 223 4.30 -27.83 -2.27
N LYS A 224 4.00 -28.80 -3.13
CA LYS A 224 2.65 -29.35 -3.30
C LYS A 224 2.09 -29.87 -1.97
N ASP A 225 0.79 -29.66 -1.75
CA ASP A 225 0.06 -30.04 -0.54
C ASP A 225 0.57 -29.35 0.74
N CYS A 226 1.30 -28.23 0.59
CA CYS A 226 1.76 -27.40 1.71
C CYS A 226 1.12 -26.01 1.69
N PHE A 227 0.61 -25.58 2.84
CA PHE A 227 -0.27 -24.43 2.97
C PHE A 227 0.23 -23.45 4.04
N VAL A 228 -0.18 -22.19 3.91
CA VAL A 228 -0.03 -21.20 5.00
C VAL A 228 -0.84 -21.68 6.21
N TYR A 229 -0.18 -21.76 7.37
CA TYR A 229 -0.69 -22.45 8.56
C TYR A 229 -0.22 -21.79 9.86
N SER A 230 -1.09 -21.76 10.88
CA SER A 230 -0.76 -21.32 12.25
C SER A 230 -1.43 -22.12 13.38
N GLY A 231 -2.23 -23.15 13.07
CA GLY A 231 -3.05 -23.89 14.05
C GLY A 231 -4.47 -23.34 14.15
N VAL A 232 -5.23 -23.73 15.18
CA VAL A 232 -6.67 -23.39 15.35
C VAL A 232 -7.03 -22.68 16.66
N ASN A 233 -6.04 -22.50 17.55
CA ASN A 233 -6.24 -21.89 18.88
C ASN A 233 -5.19 -20.81 19.10
N TYR A 234 -5.48 -19.59 18.65
CA TYR A 234 -4.49 -18.53 18.65
C TYR A 234 -4.33 -17.87 20.02
N LYS A 235 -3.10 -17.45 20.28
CA LYS A 235 -2.82 -16.26 21.07
C LYS A 235 -2.29 -15.20 20.11
N SER A 236 -2.57 -13.92 20.36
CA SER A 236 -1.97 -12.83 19.58
C SER A 236 -0.45 -13.01 19.49
N GLY A 237 0.13 -12.80 18.32
CA GLY A 237 1.56 -13.06 18.06
C GLY A 237 1.88 -14.47 17.56
N THR A 238 0.89 -15.33 17.29
CA THR A 238 1.15 -16.68 16.75
C THR A 238 1.74 -16.57 15.34
N SER A 239 2.98 -17.03 15.13
CA SER A 239 3.64 -16.97 13.82
C SER A 239 3.00 -17.89 12.79
N MET A 240 2.90 -17.39 11.56
CA MET A 240 2.50 -18.17 10.40
C MET A 240 3.70 -18.90 9.82
N LYS A 241 3.47 -20.12 9.35
CA LYS A 241 4.46 -20.95 8.67
C LYS A 241 3.87 -21.62 7.44
N LEU A 242 4.72 -22.21 6.62
CA LEU A 242 4.30 -23.18 5.62
C LEU A 242 4.24 -24.57 6.26
N SER A 243 3.12 -25.29 6.18
CA SER A 243 3.01 -26.65 6.72
C SER A 243 2.30 -27.57 5.74
N CYS A 244 2.74 -28.82 5.66
CA CYS A 244 2.25 -29.79 4.69
C CYS A 244 1.15 -30.66 5.27
N LYS A 245 0.13 -30.92 4.45
CA LYS A 245 -1.02 -31.72 4.84
C LYS A 245 -0.56 -33.14 5.19
N PRO A 246 -0.94 -33.69 6.35
CA PRO A 246 -0.66 -35.08 6.68
C PRO A 246 -1.44 -36.03 5.74
N ASP A 247 -0.94 -37.25 5.56
CA ASP A 247 -1.54 -38.26 4.67
C ASP A 247 -2.99 -38.64 5.04
N SER A 248 -3.40 -38.38 6.28
CA SER A 248 -4.76 -38.57 6.79
C SER A 248 -5.55 -37.26 6.81
N SER A 249 -6.86 -37.30 6.51
CA SER A 249 -7.72 -36.12 6.63
C SER A 249 -7.75 -35.61 8.08
N ASP A 250 -7.05 -34.51 8.33
CA ASP A 250 -7.04 -33.82 9.62
C ASP A 250 -7.93 -32.58 9.52
N GLU A 251 -9.11 -32.64 10.15
CA GLU A 251 -10.06 -31.53 10.19
C GLU A 251 -9.46 -30.29 10.87
N ASP A 252 -8.58 -30.48 11.85
CA ASP A 252 -7.90 -29.37 12.53
C ASP A 252 -6.88 -28.72 11.61
N PHE A 253 -6.15 -29.50 10.80
CA PHE A 253 -5.27 -28.95 9.77
C PHE A 253 -6.05 -28.14 8.74
N ASN A 254 -7.14 -28.70 8.22
CA ASN A 254 -7.98 -28.05 7.22
C ASN A 254 -8.51 -26.70 7.73
N ARG A 255 -9.00 -26.65 8.97
CA ARG A 255 -9.43 -25.41 9.62
C ARG A 255 -8.28 -24.42 9.83
N ALA A 256 -7.13 -24.90 10.28
CA ALA A 256 -5.94 -24.07 10.54
C ALA A 256 -5.37 -23.40 9.28
N ALA A 257 -5.54 -24.04 8.13
CA ALA A 257 -5.05 -23.56 6.83
C ALA A 257 -6.14 -22.85 6.00
N SER A 258 -7.34 -22.62 6.56
CA SER A 258 -8.46 -21.96 5.87
C SER A 258 -8.75 -20.60 6.48
N PHE A 259 -8.83 -19.57 5.66
CA PHE A 259 -8.99 -18.17 6.07
C PHE A 259 -10.18 -17.55 5.36
N VAL A 260 -10.96 -16.74 6.05
CA VAL A 260 -11.94 -15.86 5.41
C VAL A 260 -11.18 -14.74 4.69
N LEU A 261 -11.37 -14.65 3.37
CA LEU A 261 -10.81 -13.58 2.55
C LEU A 261 -11.80 -12.43 2.48
N SER A 262 -11.40 -11.28 3.03
CA SER A 262 -12.24 -10.08 3.11
C SER A 262 -11.54 -8.87 2.49
N LYS A 263 -12.27 -7.78 2.31
CA LYS A 263 -11.68 -6.51 1.88
C LYS A 263 -10.66 -6.04 2.91
N GLY A 264 -9.57 -5.46 2.45
CA GLY A 264 -8.53 -4.86 3.29
C GLY A 264 -9.12 -3.89 4.31
N ILE A 265 -8.56 -3.89 5.52
CA ILE A 265 -9.00 -3.00 6.60
C ILE A 265 -8.65 -1.55 6.25
N ARG A 266 -7.57 -1.32 5.50
CA ARG A 266 -7.20 -0.03 4.93
C ARG A 266 -7.35 0.00 3.40
N GLU A 267 -7.51 1.22 2.90
CA GLU A 267 -7.60 1.53 1.47
C GLU A 267 -6.58 2.62 1.13
N TYR A 268 -6.09 2.63 -0.11
CA TYR A 268 -5.27 3.74 -0.57
C TYR A 268 -6.10 5.02 -0.64
N HIS A 269 -5.48 6.15 -0.30
CA HIS A 269 -6.07 7.44 -0.59
C HIS A 269 -5.99 7.69 -2.12
N PRO A 270 -6.95 8.38 -2.75
CA PRO A 270 -6.88 8.73 -4.17
C PRO A 270 -5.64 9.54 -4.58
N ILE A 271 -4.94 10.09 -3.59
CA ILE A 271 -3.68 10.84 -3.72
C ILE A 271 -2.58 10.05 -2.99
N SER A 272 -2.35 8.81 -3.40
CA SER A 272 -1.30 7.96 -2.85
C SER A 272 -0.18 7.72 -3.85
N PHE A 273 1.04 7.66 -3.33
CA PHE A 273 2.26 7.43 -4.11
C PHE A 273 3.12 6.38 -3.41
N VAL A 274 4.01 5.77 -4.17
CA VAL A 274 5.12 4.98 -3.64
C VAL A 274 6.39 5.77 -3.84
N ALA A 275 7.17 5.98 -2.77
CA ALA A 275 8.50 6.57 -2.85
C ALA A 275 9.59 5.52 -2.60
N SER A 276 10.63 5.52 -3.43
CA SER A 276 11.77 4.60 -3.32
C SER A 276 12.65 4.96 -2.12
N GLY A 277 12.84 4.02 -1.21
CA GLY A 277 13.74 4.18 -0.07
C GLY A 277 15.02 3.37 -0.18
N VAL A 278 15.93 3.56 0.79
CA VAL A 278 17.19 2.82 0.84
C VAL A 278 16.96 1.36 1.24
N LYS A 279 16.12 1.13 2.27
CA LYS A 279 15.85 -0.20 2.83
C LYS A 279 14.52 -0.78 2.38
N ARG A 280 13.53 0.08 2.10
CA ARG A 280 12.17 -0.28 1.68
C ARG A 280 11.54 0.89 0.95
N ASN A 281 10.48 0.65 0.20
CA ASN A 281 9.67 1.73 -0.34
C ASN A 281 8.65 2.25 0.68
N PHE A 282 8.22 3.49 0.51
CA PHE A 282 7.26 4.17 1.38
C PHE A 282 5.93 4.38 0.68
N LEU A 283 4.85 3.98 1.32
CA LEU A 283 3.51 4.43 0.94
C LEU A 283 3.32 5.87 1.44
N LEU A 284 3.11 6.80 0.51
CA LEU A 284 2.81 8.20 0.78
C LEU A 284 1.32 8.48 0.61
N ALA A 285 0.75 9.27 1.51
CA ALA A 285 -0.62 9.78 1.43
C ALA A 285 -0.71 11.19 2.05
N PRO A 286 -1.78 11.98 1.81
CA PRO A 286 -1.89 13.29 2.41
C PRO A 286 -1.96 13.18 3.94
N LEU A 287 -1.26 14.06 4.67
CA LEU A 287 -1.17 13.99 6.14
C LEU A 287 -2.55 13.89 6.82
N HIS A 288 -3.55 14.60 6.32
CA HIS A 288 -4.90 14.60 6.90
C HIS A 288 -5.69 13.28 6.69
N SER A 289 -5.15 12.32 5.93
CA SER A 289 -5.73 10.98 5.75
C SER A 289 -5.28 9.97 6.80
N PHE A 290 -4.25 10.32 7.58
CA PHE A 290 -3.76 9.53 8.70
C PHE A 290 -4.65 9.73 9.93
N GLN A 291 -4.80 8.67 10.71
CA GLN A 291 -5.52 8.71 11.99
C GLN A 291 -4.54 8.45 13.14
N ASP A 292 -4.63 7.28 13.78
CA ASP A 292 -3.77 6.85 14.88
C ASP A 292 -2.65 5.92 14.35
N GLU A 293 -2.05 6.33 13.23
CA GLU A 293 -1.06 5.56 12.50
C GLU A 293 0.29 6.27 12.56
N SER A 294 1.35 5.50 12.63
CA SER A 294 2.72 5.99 12.60
C SER A 294 3.07 6.56 11.23
N TYR A 295 3.61 7.78 11.22
CA TYR A 295 4.03 8.44 10.00
C TYR A 295 5.28 9.32 10.18
N THR A 296 5.92 9.64 9.06
CA THR A 296 6.86 10.77 8.95
C THR A 296 6.41 11.74 7.86
N VAL A 297 6.65 13.04 8.08
CA VAL A 297 6.44 14.10 7.07
C VAL A 297 7.75 14.62 6.47
N TYR A 298 8.88 14.21 7.04
CA TYR A 298 10.21 14.59 6.60
C TYR A 298 11.03 13.35 6.29
N PHE A 299 11.78 13.41 5.20
CA PHE A 299 12.61 12.33 4.71
C PHE A 299 14.04 12.80 4.56
N ASN A 300 14.98 11.91 4.85
CA ASN A 300 16.38 12.10 4.53
C ASN A 300 16.59 11.71 3.06
N VAL A 301 16.60 12.70 2.17
CA VAL A 301 16.68 12.46 0.72
C VAL A 301 18.13 12.46 0.29
N GLN A 302 18.65 11.27 -0.02
CA GLN A 302 20.03 11.06 -0.45
C GLN A 302 20.08 10.93 -1.98
N ALA A 303 20.99 11.69 -2.59
CA ALA A 303 21.30 11.64 -4.02
C ALA A 303 22.15 10.40 -4.36
#